data_AF-A0A0D2JYE3-F1
#
_entry.id   AF-A0A0D2JYE3-F1
#
_cell.length_a   1.000
_cell.length_b   1.000
_cell.length_c   1.000
_cell.angle_alpha   90.00
_cell.angle_beta   90.00
_cell.angle_gamma   90.00
#
_symmetry.space_group_name_H-M   'P 1'
#
loop_
_entity.id
_entity.type
_entity.pdbx_description
1 polymer ?
#
loop_
_entity_poly.entity_id
_entity_poly.type
_entity_poly.pdbx_seq_one_letter_code
_entity_poly.pdbx_strand_id
1 'polypeptide(L)'
;MAVAQTYRVTVVRNQDSTLAAQFQAGATNTQGQLNQQVAQTTQAQQAQQNQQNQQNQQNQQLVQNTQNNQQAQQQQASIVQQQALGGWYGASALQGTDWRSAYANGAAAPAGSLSVAGAPAPAPAPAGSILLKLRNKCAGAPLDALVHLRDAKAGDWRTAGFITVAPGFTADVGRTNNRIVYVYGQQRGGRACEAGSRCWQGKAGPWPFNGKDYGFQEVRMPPSTGSSYVYTFQC
;
A
#
# COMPACT_ATOMS: atom_id res chain seq x y z
N MET A 1 21.42 0.26 -62.38
CA MET A 1 21.22 -0.16 -63.78
C MET A 1 19.92 -0.94 -63.83
N ALA A 2 18.87 -0.37 -64.43
CA ALA A 2 17.54 -1.00 -64.50
C ALA A 2 17.36 -1.62 -65.89
N VAL A 3 17.04 -2.92 -65.94
CA VAL A 3 16.81 -3.65 -67.18
C VAL A 3 15.31 -3.62 -67.48
N ALA A 4 14.91 -2.88 -68.51
CA ALA A 4 13.54 -2.85 -68.99
C ALA A 4 13.29 -4.06 -69.92
N GLN A 5 12.47 -5.00 -69.50
CA GLN A 5 12.00 -6.10 -70.34
C GLN A 5 10.73 -5.67 -71.10
N THR A 6 10.85 -5.60 -72.43
CA THR A 6 9.73 -5.33 -73.35
C THR A 6 9.12 -6.65 -73.78
N TYR A 7 7.88 -6.93 -73.35
CA TYR A 7 7.13 -8.09 -73.82
C TYR A 7 6.24 -7.69 -75.02
N ARG A 8 6.43 -8.35 -76.16
CA ARG A 8 5.54 -8.24 -77.33
C ARG A 8 4.34 -9.16 -77.13
N VAL A 9 3.14 -8.58 -77.10
CA VAL A 9 1.87 -9.32 -77.11
C VAL A 9 1.43 -9.51 -78.56
N THR A 10 1.42 -10.75 -79.03
CA THR A 10 0.86 -11.12 -80.33
C THR A 10 -0.64 -11.33 -80.19
N VAL A 11 -1.45 -10.46 -80.80
CA VAL A 11 -2.91 -10.58 -80.82
C VAL A 11 -3.33 -11.52 -81.95
N VAL A 12 -3.63 -12.77 -81.62
CA VAL A 12 -4.26 -13.72 -82.54
C VAL A 12 -5.75 -13.43 -82.59
N ARG A 13 -6.24 -12.83 -83.69
CA ARG A 13 -7.68 -12.71 -83.96
C ARG A 13 -8.14 -14.03 -84.58
N ASN A 14 -8.73 -14.91 -83.77
CA ASN A 14 -9.47 -16.07 -84.29
C ASN A 14 -10.94 -16.00 -83.88
N GLN A 15 -11.76 -16.45 -84.83
CA GLN A 15 -13.22 -16.41 -84.84
C GLN A 15 -13.83 -17.46 -83.91
N ASP A 16 -13.77 -17.24 -82.60
CA ASP A 16 -14.47 -18.10 -81.62
C ASP A 16 -15.31 -17.26 -80.65
N SER A 17 -16.52 -16.90 -81.08
CA SER A 17 -17.51 -16.21 -80.25
C SER A 17 -17.95 -17.04 -79.03
N THR A 18 -17.80 -18.37 -79.10
CA THR A 18 -18.07 -19.32 -78.01
C THR A 18 -16.99 -19.33 -76.92
N LEU A 19 -15.71 -19.17 -77.29
CA LEU A 19 -14.63 -19.04 -76.30
C LEU A 19 -14.73 -17.71 -75.53
N ALA A 20 -15.09 -16.61 -76.20
CA ALA A 20 -15.30 -15.32 -75.54
C ALA A 20 -16.41 -15.38 -74.46
N ALA A 21 -17.51 -16.11 -74.72
CA ALA A 21 -18.59 -16.31 -73.77
C ALA A 21 -18.17 -17.18 -72.56
N GLN A 22 -17.34 -18.21 -72.77
CA GLN A 22 -16.80 -19.03 -71.68
C GLN A 22 -15.82 -18.25 -70.79
N PHE A 23 -14.99 -17.38 -71.37
CA PHE A 23 -14.10 -16.50 -70.59
C PHE A 23 -14.88 -15.46 -69.76
N GLN A 24 -15.97 -14.89 -70.29
CA GLN A 24 -16.83 -13.97 -69.53
C GLN A 24 -17.60 -14.66 -68.40
N ALA A 25 -18.08 -15.90 -68.60
CA ALA A 25 -18.73 -16.70 -67.58
C ALA A 25 -17.76 -17.15 -66.46
N GLY A 26 -16.50 -17.46 -66.82
CA GLY A 26 -15.45 -17.76 -65.84
C GLY A 26 -15.14 -16.54 -64.95
N ALA A 27 -14.96 -15.36 -65.56
CA ALA A 27 -14.64 -14.13 -64.84
C ALA A 27 -15.74 -13.71 -63.83
N THR A 28 -17.01 -13.87 -64.21
CA THR A 28 -18.14 -13.56 -63.31
C THR A 28 -18.22 -14.52 -62.13
N ASN A 29 -17.91 -15.80 -62.33
CA ASN A 29 -17.91 -16.78 -61.24
C ASN A 29 -16.75 -16.54 -60.25
N THR A 30 -15.55 -16.21 -60.74
CA THR A 30 -14.40 -15.87 -59.89
C THR A 30 -14.63 -14.60 -59.07
N GLN A 31 -15.26 -13.58 -59.66
CA GLN A 31 -15.58 -12.34 -58.94
C GLN A 31 -16.63 -12.55 -57.85
N GLY A 32 -17.62 -13.42 -58.09
CA GLY A 32 -18.60 -13.83 -57.09
C GLY A 32 -17.97 -14.56 -55.89
N GLN A 33 -17.01 -15.46 -56.15
CA GLN A 33 -16.27 -16.17 -55.10
C GLN A 33 -15.40 -15.24 -54.26
N LEU A 34 -14.68 -14.31 -54.90
CA LEU A 34 -13.86 -13.31 -54.20
C LEU A 34 -14.72 -12.42 -53.29
N ASN A 35 -15.88 -11.96 -53.77
CA ASN A 35 -16.80 -11.15 -52.96
C ASN A 35 -17.33 -11.92 -51.75
N GLN A 36 -17.66 -13.21 -51.91
CA GLN A 36 -18.04 -14.06 -50.76
C GLN A 36 -16.89 -14.24 -49.77
N GLN A 37 -15.67 -14.47 -50.26
CA GLN A 37 -14.50 -14.64 -49.40
C GLN A 37 -14.19 -13.36 -48.60
N VAL A 38 -14.30 -12.18 -49.23
CA VAL A 38 -14.14 -10.89 -48.56
C VAL A 38 -15.23 -10.67 -47.51
N ALA A 39 -16.49 -11.00 -47.83
CA ALA A 39 -17.59 -10.89 -46.88
C ALA A 39 -17.38 -11.80 -45.65
N GLN A 40 -16.97 -13.06 -45.87
CA GLN A 40 -16.67 -14.00 -44.78
C GLN A 40 -15.50 -13.53 -43.92
N THR A 41 -14.42 -13.03 -44.55
CA THR A 41 -13.24 -12.52 -43.83
C THR A 41 -13.60 -11.27 -43.00
N THR A 42 -14.43 -10.39 -43.56
CA THR A 42 -14.90 -9.18 -42.85
C THR A 42 -15.76 -9.54 -41.65
N GLN A 43 -16.68 -10.50 -41.80
CA GLN A 43 -17.49 -10.99 -40.67
C GLN A 43 -16.63 -11.65 -39.59
N ALA A 44 -15.63 -12.45 -39.97
CA ALA A 44 -14.72 -13.08 -39.03
C ALA A 44 -13.88 -12.04 -38.26
N GLN A 45 -13.36 -11.02 -38.93
CA GLN A 45 -12.62 -9.92 -38.29
C GLN A 45 -13.50 -9.13 -37.32
N GLN A 46 -14.75 -8.82 -37.71
CA GLN A 46 -15.69 -8.13 -36.84
C GLN A 46 -16.04 -8.97 -35.60
N ALA A 47 -16.22 -10.28 -35.75
CA ALA A 47 -16.46 -11.18 -34.63
C ALA A 47 -15.26 -11.23 -33.66
N GLN A 48 -14.03 -11.30 -34.18
CA GLN A 48 -12.81 -11.25 -33.36
C GLN A 48 -12.69 -9.93 -32.59
N GLN A 49 -12.97 -8.80 -33.25
CA GLN A 49 -12.95 -7.48 -32.60
C GLN A 49 -13.99 -7.39 -31.47
N ASN A 50 -15.20 -7.90 -31.70
CA ASN A 50 -16.25 -7.94 -30.67
C ASN A 50 -15.84 -8.80 -29.48
N GLN A 51 -15.21 -9.95 -29.73
CA GLN A 51 -14.72 -10.83 -28.66
C GLN A 51 -13.60 -10.16 -27.83
N GLN A 52 -12.67 -9.46 -28.48
CA GLN A 52 -11.62 -8.70 -27.79
C GLN A 52 -12.20 -7.55 -26.95
N ASN A 53 -13.18 -6.83 -27.47
CA ASN A 53 -13.87 -5.78 -26.73
C ASN A 53 -14.58 -6.33 -25.50
N GLN A 54 -15.21 -7.51 -25.61
CA GLN A 54 -15.87 -8.17 -24.48
C GLN A 54 -14.86 -8.59 -23.39
N GLN A 55 -13.70 -9.13 -23.77
CA GLN A 55 -12.63 -9.45 -22.82
C GLN A 55 -12.09 -8.21 -22.12
N ASN A 56 -11.89 -7.10 -22.85
CA ASN A 56 -11.43 -5.84 -22.27
C ASN A 56 -12.43 -5.27 -21.25
N GLN A 57 -13.74 -5.41 -21.50
CA GLN A 57 -14.76 -5.01 -20.53
C GLN A 57 -14.74 -5.88 -19.26
N GLN A 58 -14.57 -7.20 -19.40
CA GLN A 58 -14.44 -8.10 -18.25
C GLN A 58 -13.20 -7.78 -17.40
N ASN A 59 -12.07 -7.51 -18.04
CA ASN A 59 -10.84 -7.12 -17.34
C ASN A 59 -11.00 -5.78 -16.60
N GLN A 60 -11.69 -4.80 -17.17
CA GLN A 60 -11.97 -3.54 -16.48
C GLN A 60 -12.85 -3.74 -15.23
N GLN A 61 -13.87 -4.59 -15.32
CA GLN A 61 -14.72 -4.94 -14.16
C GLN A 61 -13.91 -5.63 -13.06
N LEU A 62 -12.99 -6.54 -13.41
CA LEU A 62 -12.13 -7.22 -12.45
C LEU A 62 -11.20 -6.27 -11.70
N VAL A 63 -10.59 -5.32 -12.42
CA VAL A 63 -9.74 -4.28 -11.83
C VAL A 63 -10.56 -3.42 -10.85
N GLN A 64 -11.76 -3.01 -11.25
CA GLN A 64 -12.64 -2.21 -10.40
C GLN A 64 -13.06 -2.97 -9.12
N ASN A 65 -13.42 -4.26 -9.24
CA ASN A 65 -13.74 -5.10 -8.09
C ASN A 65 -12.55 -5.28 -7.13
N THR A 66 -11.34 -5.39 -7.68
CA THR A 66 -10.11 -5.50 -6.89
C THR A 66 -9.84 -4.20 -6.12
N GLN A 67 -10.00 -3.05 -6.76
CA GLN A 67 -9.88 -1.74 -6.11
C GLN A 67 -10.91 -1.55 -4.99
N ASN A 68 -12.17 -1.91 -5.24
CA ASN A 68 -13.23 -1.85 -4.22
C ASN A 68 -12.92 -2.74 -3.01
N ASN A 69 -12.42 -3.95 -3.24
CA ASN A 69 -12.01 -4.85 -2.16
C ASN A 69 -10.82 -4.30 -1.36
N GLN A 70 -9.83 -3.69 -2.03
CA GLN A 70 -8.70 -3.05 -1.33
C GLN A 70 -9.18 -1.86 -0.46
N GLN A 71 -10.11 -1.05 -0.95
CA GLN A 71 -10.69 0.05 -0.17
C GLN A 71 -11.48 -0.48 1.04
N ALA A 72 -12.29 -1.53 0.85
CA ALA A 72 -13.02 -2.16 1.94
C ALA A 72 -12.08 -2.71 3.03
N GLN A 73 -10.96 -3.34 2.63
CA GLN A 73 -9.94 -3.82 3.57
C GLN A 73 -9.26 -2.69 4.34
N GLN A 74 -8.94 -1.57 3.68
CA GLN A 74 -8.37 -0.40 4.34
C GLN A 74 -9.34 0.22 5.37
N GLN A 75 -10.64 0.29 5.04
CA GLN A 75 -11.66 0.77 5.97
C GLN A 75 -11.81 -0.16 7.17
N GLN A 76 -11.86 -1.49 6.96
CA GLN A 76 -11.93 -2.46 8.05
C GLN A 76 -10.72 -2.37 8.98
N ALA A 77 -9.51 -2.23 8.42
CA ALA A 77 -8.29 -2.05 9.23
C ALA A 77 -8.37 -0.80 10.12
N SER A 78 -8.93 0.30 9.59
CA SER A 78 -9.12 1.53 10.36
C SER A 78 -10.15 1.38 11.49
N ILE A 79 -11.25 0.64 11.25
CA ILE A 79 -12.29 0.38 12.26
C ILE A 79 -11.73 -0.50 13.38
N VAL A 80 -10.99 -1.56 13.05
CA VAL A 80 -10.35 -2.43 14.04
C VAL A 80 -9.33 -1.63 14.86
N GLN A 81 -8.58 -0.73 14.24
CA GLN A 81 -7.65 0.14 14.95
C GLN A 81 -8.38 1.11 15.90
N GLN A 82 -9.53 1.67 15.49
CA GLN A 82 -10.35 2.51 16.35
C GLN A 82 -11.00 1.74 17.49
N GLN A 83 -11.46 0.50 17.27
CA GLN A 83 -12.02 -0.35 18.33
C GLN A 83 -10.95 -0.82 19.33
N ALA A 84 -9.74 -1.14 18.87
CA ALA A 84 -8.62 -1.43 19.75
C ALA A 84 -8.23 -0.23 20.63
N LEU A 85 -8.39 1.00 20.11
CA LEU A 85 -8.16 2.23 20.86
C LEU A 85 -9.37 2.62 21.74
N GLY A 86 -10.60 2.33 21.31
CA GLY A 86 -11.84 2.67 22.01
C GLY A 86 -12.22 1.71 23.14
N GLY A 87 -11.87 0.43 23.03
CA GLY A 87 -12.07 -0.57 24.10
C GLY A 87 -11.24 -0.31 25.35
N TRP A 88 -10.30 0.64 25.30
CA TRP A 88 -9.49 1.07 26.43
C TRP A 88 -10.15 2.14 27.32
N TYR A 89 -11.19 2.82 26.83
CA TYR A 89 -11.78 3.98 27.52
C TYR A 89 -13.22 3.75 28.04
N GLY A 90 -13.75 2.53 27.90
CA GLY A 90 -15.17 2.27 28.14
C GLY A 90 -15.49 0.97 28.88
N ALA A 91 -14.74 0.60 29.92
CA ALA A 91 -15.24 -0.31 30.96
C ALA A 91 -14.38 -0.20 32.23
N SER A 92 -15.04 0.24 33.29
CA SER A 92 -14.72 0.13 34.72
C SER A 92 -13.62 -0.87 35.10
N ALA A 93 -12.58 -0.34 35.77
CA ALA A 93 -11.94 -0.93 36.94
C ALA A 93 -11.86 -2.48 37.03
N LEU A 94 -11.01 -3.11 36.22
CA LEU A 94 -10.46 -4.43 36.56
C LEU A 94 -8.95 -4.45 36.29
N GLN A 95 -8.22 -4.29 37.40
CA GLN A 95 -6.89 -4.84 37.70
C GLN A 95 -5.96 -5.12 36.50
N GLY A 96 -5.08 -4.16 36.21
CA GLY A 96 -4.04 -4.22 35.17
C GLY A 96 -2.89 -5.22 35.42
N THR A 97 -3.14 -6.32 36.13
CA THR A 97 -2.15 -7.37 36.42
C THR A 97 -2.33 -8.64 35.58
N ASP A 98 -3.47 -8.84 34.92
CA ASP A 98 -3.77 -10.17 34.34
C ASP A 98 -3.38 -10.41 32.88
N TRP A 99 -3.18 -9.37 32.06
CA TRP A 99 -2.91 -9.63 30.63
C TRP A 99 -1.50 -10.20 30.37
N ARG A 100 -0.52 -9.91 31.24
CA ARG A 100 0.82 -10.53 31.17
C ARG A 100 0.83 -11.95 31.73
N SER A 101 -0.01 -12.26 32.71
CA SER A 101 -0.14 -13.60 33.28
C SER A 101 -0.85 -14.57 32.32
N ALA A 102 -1.80 -14.07 31.52
CA ALA A 102 -2.51 -14.87 30.51
C ALA A 102 -1.60 -15.40 29.38
N TYR A 103 -0.55 -14.66 28.99
CA TYR A 103 0.42 -15.12 27.99
C TYR A 103 1.58 -15.94 28.57
N ALA A 104 1.83 -15.85 29.88
CA ALA A 104 2.91 -16.59 30.54
C ALA A 104 2.49 -18.01 30.97
N ASN A 105 1.20 -18.29 31.13
CA ASN A 105 0.70 -19.56 31.69
C ASN A 105 -0.10 -20.44 30.71
N GLY A 106 0.16 -20.37 29.40
CA GLY A 106 -0.34 -21.37 28.44
C GLY A 106 -1.86 -21.62 28.47
N ALA A 107 -2.65 -20.64 28.91
CA ALA A 107 -4.09 -20.79 29.00
C ALA A 107 -4.67 -20.81 27.58
N ALA A 108 -5.28 -21.94 27.23
CA ALA A 108 -5.99 -22.10 25.97
C ALA A 108 -6.96 -20.93 25.76
N ALA A 109 -6.83 -20.26 24.61
CA ALA A 109 -7.73 -19.19 24.21
C ALA A 109 -9.19 -19.69 24.25
N PRO A 110 -10.16 -18.85 24.65
CA PRO A 110 -11.56 -19.24 24.69
C PRO A 110 -12.01 -19.77 23.32
N ALA A 111 -12.66 -20.94 23.36
CA ALA A 111 -13.21 -21.62 22.20
C ALA A 111 -14.19 -20.68 21.48
N GLY A 112 -13.74 -20.12 20.36
CA GLY A 112 -14.44 -19.05 19.63
C GLY A 112 -13.49 -18.09 18.90
N SER A 113 -12.19 -18.12 19.20
CA SER A 113 -11.17 -17.46 18.39
C SER A 113 -11.08 -18.11 17.01
N LEU A 114 -11.65 -17.44 15.99
CA LEU A 114 -11.39 -17.69 14.58
C LEU A 114 -9.87 -17.69 14.34
N SER A 115 -9.28 -18.87 14.42
CA SER A 115 -7.87 -19.09 14.14
C SER A 115 -7.72 -18.94 12.64
N VAL A 116 -7.28 -17.77 12.20
CA VAL A 116 -6.80 -17.57 10.84
C VAL A 116 -5.52 -18.40 10.72
N ALA A 117 -5.68 -19.67 10.35
CA ALA A 117 -4.59 -20.55 10.00
C ALA A 117 -3.88 -19.93 8.79
N GLY A 118 -2.67 -19.41 9.02
CA GLY A 118 -1.82 -18.88 7.94
C GLY A 118 -1.32 -17.44 8.11
N ALA A 119 -1.52 -16.79 9.26
CA ALA A 119 -0.76 -15.55 9.52
C ALA A 119 0.75 -15.90 9.50
N PRO A 120 1.54 -15.35 8.55
CA PRO A 120 2.96 -15.62 8.50
C PRO A 120 3.60 -15.17 9.81
N ALA A 121 4.48 -16.02 10.36
CA ALA A 121 5.25 -15.66 11.55
C ALA A 121 5.90 -14.28 11.33
N PRO A 122 5.83 -13.37 12.32
CA PRO A 122 6.42 -12.04 12.17
C PRO A 122 7.89 -12.20 11.81
N ALA A 123 8.30 -11.49 10.75
CA ALA A 123 9.68 -11.55 10.29
C ALA A 123 10.63 -11.26 11.47
N PRO A 124 11.71 -12.03 11.63
CA PRO A 124 12.65 -11.83 12.71
C PRO A 124 13.18 -10.39 12.69
N ALA A 125 13.29 -9.79 13.86
CA ALA A 125 13.79 -8.43 13.98
C ALA A 125 15.21 -8.34 13.39
N PRO A 126 15.53 -7.26 12.65
CA PRO A 126 16.90 -7.04 12.17
C PRO A 126 17.87 -7.06 13.36
N ALA A 127 18.97 -7.81 13.22
CA ALA A 127 20.02 -7.88 14.23
C ALA A 127 20.55 -6.45 14.53
N GLY A 128 20.73 -6.13 15.81
CA GLY A 128 21.19 -4.80 16.23
C GLY A 128 20.14 -3.68 16.18
N SER A 129 18.87 -3.98 15.87
CA SER A 129 17.79 -2.99 15.96
C SER A 129 17.28 -2.81 17.40
N ILE A 130 17.03 -1.55 17.78
CA ILE A 130 16.52 -1.13 19.08
C ILE A 130 15.05 -0.75 18.91
N LEU A 131 14.15 -1.41 19.64
CA LEU A 131 12.75 -0.99 19.74
C LEU A 131 12.65 0.26 20.62
N LEU A 132 12.29 1.38 20.01
CA LEU A 132 12.04 2.63 20.72
C LEU A 132 10.61 2.67 21.24
N LYS A 133 10.46 3.03 22.52
CA LYS A 133 9.19 3.26 23.19
C LYS A 133 9.17 4.62 23.85
N LEU A 134 7.98 5.20 23.96
CA LEU A 134 7.73 6.44 24.71
C LEU A 134 6.89 6.12 25.93
N ARG A 135 7.28 6.64 27.10
CA ARG A 135 6.50 6.54 28.34
C ARG A 135 6.07 7.91 28.80
N ASN A 136 4.78 8.06 29.09
CA ASN A 136 4.23 9.25 29.70
C ASN A 136 4.11 9.05 31.21
N LYS A 137 4.93 9.73 32.02
CA LYS A 137 4.78 9.75 33.50
C LYS A 137 3.96 10.94 34.01
N CYS A 138 3.47 11.80 33.13
CA CYS A 138 2.59 12.90 33.49
C CYS A 138 1.23 12.38 33.95
N ALA A 139 0.75 12.89 35.07
CA ALA A 139 -0.62 12.67 35.51
C ALA A 139 -1.59 13.56 34.72
N GLY A 140 -2.83 13.09 34.55
CA GLY A 140 -3.96 13.93 34.16
C GLY A 140 -4.17 14.19 32.67
N ALA A 141 -3.17 14.06 31.80
CA ALA A 141 -3.37 14.30 30.37
C ALA A 141 -2.48 13.44 29.44
N PRO A 142 -3.01 13.03 28.27
CA PRO A 142 -2.23 12.37 27.24
C PRO A 142 -1.19 13.32 26.63
N LEU A 143 -0.09 12.75 26.17
CA LEU A 143 0.94 13.46 25.41
C LEU A 143 0.82 13.12 23.94
N ASP A 144 0.94 14.11 23.07
CA ASP A 144 1.18 13.90 21.64
C ASP A 144 2.67 14.09 21.38
N ALA A 145 3.32 13.04 20.88
CA ALA A 145 4.76 13.02 20.63
C ALA A 145 5.09 12.79 19.16
N LEU A 146 6.20 13.37 18.71
CA LEU A 146 6.84 13.07 17.43
C LEU A 146 8.23 12.51 17.70
N VAL A 147 8.65 11.55 16.89
CA VAL A 147 10.02 11.04 16.94
C VAL A 147 10.61 11.03 15.55
N HIS A 148 11.74 11.71 15.40
CA HIS A 148 12.60 11.61 14.24
C HIS A 148 13.71 10.58 14.53
N LEU A 149 13.72 9.48 13.77
CA LEU A 149 14.61 8.33 13.98
C LEU A 149 15.08 7.75 12.66
N ARG A 150 16.24 7.08 12.68
CA ARG A 150 16.74 6.31 11.54
C ARG A 150 16.09 4.94 11.51
N ASP A 151 15.27 4.66 10.51
CA ASP A 151 14.51 3.42 10.39
C ASP A 151 15.45 2.21 10.32
N ALA A 152 15.21 1.18 11.13
CA ALA A 152 16.08 0.01 11.19
C ALA A 152 16.09 -0.82 9.90
N LYS A 153 15.01 -0.78 9.11
CA LYS A 153 14.88 -1.58 7.88
C LYS A 153 15.35 -0.78 6.66
N ALA A 154 14.86 0.45 6.51
CA ALA A 154 15.21 1.29 5.36
C ALA A 154 16.59 1.95 5.50
N GLY A 155 17.04 2.22 6.73
CA GLY A 155 18.28 2.96 6.96
C GLY A 155 18.16 4.48 6.77
N ASP A 156 16.98 4.98 6.44
CA ASP A 156 16.70 6.40 6.24
C ASP A 156 16.13 7.06 7.49
N TRP A 157 16.34 8.37 7.60
CA TRP A 157 15.73 9.19 8.65
C TRP A 157 14.26 9.47 8.33
N ARG A 158 13.38 9.25 9.31
CA ARG A 158 11.95 9.54 9.18
C ARG A 158 11.34 10.01 10.49
N THR A 159 10.21 10.72 10.38
CA THR A 159 9.38 11.10 11.53
C THR A 159 8.21 10.11 11.65
N ALA A 160 8.07 9.46 12.80
CA ALA A 160 7.14 8.35 13.03
C ALA A 160 5.63 8.74 13.08
N GLY A 161 5.28 9.99 12.77
CA GLY A 161 3.94 10.52 12.97
C GLY A 161 3.63 10.85 14.43
N PHE A 162 2.45 11.44 14.67
CA PHE A 162 1.99 11.74 16.02
C PHE A 162 1.61 10.47 16.76
N ILE A 163 2.21 10.30 17.94
CA ILE A 163 1.99 9.17 18.83
C ILE A 163 1.37 9.72 20.12
N THR A 164 0.11 9.37 20.36
CA THR A 164 -0.58 9.74 21.60
C THR A 164 -0.25 8.72 22.70
N VAL A 165 0.27 9.19 23.82
CA VAL A 165 0.64 8.36 24.99
C VAL A 165 -0.20 8.78 26.19
N ALA A 166 -1.10 7.91 26.63
CA ALA A 166 -1.94 8.16 27.80
C ALA A 166 -1.12 8.24 29.12
N PRO A 167 -1.63 8.92 30.16
CA PRO A 167 -0.97 9.00 31.48
C PRO A 167 -0.60 7.63 32.04
N GLY A 168 0.66 7.42 32.40
CA GLY A 168 1.16 6.15 32.95
C GLY A 168 1.49 5.08 31.90
N PHE A 169 1.13 5.30 30.63
CA PHE A 169 1.29 4.31 29.57
C PHE A 169 2.62 4.42 28.83
N THR A 170 2.94 3.33 28.13
CA THR A 170 4.07 3.23 27.21
C THR A 170 3.54 2.87 25.82
N ALA A 171 3.99 3.59 24.80
CA ALA A 171 3.65 3.33 23.40
C ALA A 171 4.89 2.95 22.60
N ASP A 172 4.73 2.02 21.66
CA ASP A 172 5.79 1.63 20.74
C ASP A 172 5.86 2.63 19.59
N VAL A 173 7.07 3.06 19.23
CA VAL A 173 7.32 4.03 18.14
C VAL A 173 7.68 3.30 16.86
N GLY A 174 8.67 2.40 16.98
CA GLY A 174 9.31 1.77 15.84
C GLY A 174 10.71 1.29 16.22
N ARG A 175 11.38 0.65 15.27
CA ARG A 175 12.75 0.16 15.44
C ARG A 175 13.74 1.11 14.78
N THR A 176 14.85 1.37 15.47
CA THR A 176 15.99 2.13 14.94
C THR A 176 17.27 1.32 15.01
N ASN A 177 18.19 1.55 14.09
CA ASN A 177 19.56 1.04 14.14
C ASN A 177 20.56 2.12 14.63
N ASN A 178 20.05 3.27 15.08
CA ASN A 178 20.85 4.39 15.57
C ASN A 178 20.58 4.63 17.06
N ARG A 179 21.61 5.04 17.81
CA ARG A 179 21.49 5.38 19.24
C ARG A 179 21.13 6.85 19.46
N ILE A 180 21.07 7.65 18.41
CA ILE A 180 20.59 9.03 18.45
C ILE A 180 19.20 9.07 17.84
N VAL A 181 18.25 9.61 18.57
CA VAL A 181 16.89 9.91 18.11
C VAL A 181 16.52 11.31 18.55
N TYR A 182 15.54 11.91 17.88
CA TYR A 182 15.08 13.25 18.23
C TYR A 182 13.61 13.19 18.59
N VAL A 183 13.25 13.74 19.74
CA VAL A 183 11.93 13.60 20.33
C VAL A 183 11.32 14.98 20.55
N TYR A 184 10.05 15.12 20.16
CA TYR A 184 9.20 16.25 20.52
C TYR A 184 8.00 15.71 21.28
N GLY A 185 7.51 16.44 22.27
CA GLY A 185 6.29 16.11 22.99
C GLY A 185 5.54 17.34 23.44
N GLN A 186 4.21 17.27 23.42
CA GLN A 186 3.32 18.28 23.98
C GLN A 186 2.17 17.62 24.72
N GLN A 187 1.67 18.26 25.77
CA GLN A 187 0.44 17.85 26.43
C GLN A 187 -0.77 18.16 25.55
N ARG A 188 -1.58 17.14 25.26
CA ARG A 188 -2.78 17.30 24.42
C ARG A 188 -3.81 18.18 25.14
N GLY A 189 -4.41 19.11 24.41
CA GLY A 189 -5.34 20.11 24.96
C GLY A 189 -4.66 21.36 25.54
N GLY A 190 -3.33 21.39 25.64
CA GLY A 190 -2.59 22.64 25.85
C GLY A 190 -2.54 23.49 24.59
N ARG A 191 -2.57 24.83 24.71
CA ARG A 191 -2.22 25.71 23.58
C ARG A 191 -0.79 25.42 23.15
N ALA A 192 -0.53 25.35 21.84
CA ALA A 192 0.74 24.93 21.24
C ALA A 192 1.95 25.58 21.94
N CYS A 193 2.71 24.83 22.75
CA CYS A 193 3.89 25.26 23.52
C CYS A 193 3.95 26.75 23.95
N GLU A 194 2.80 27.32 24.27
CA GLU A 194 2.57 28.71 24.65
C GLU A 194 2.04 28.73 26.09
N ALA A 195 2.08 29.92 26.70
CA ALA A 195 1.87 30.18 28.13
C ALA A 195 0.89 29.20 28.81
N GLY A 196 1.44 28.16 29.45
CA GLY A 196 0.72 27.21 30.30
C GLY A 196 0.74 25.74 29.87
N SER A 197 1.11 25.40 28.63
CA SER A 197 1.22 23.98 28.23
C SER A 197 2.60 23.37 28.51
N ARG A 198 2.63 22.09 28.92
CA ARG A 198 3.89 21.36 29.10
C ARG A 198 4.38 20.83 27.76
N CYS A 199 5.59 21.22 27.39
CA CYS A 199 6.25 20.79 26.16
C CYS A 199 7.67 20.30 26.43
N TRP A 200 8.05 19.26 25.68
CA TRP A 200 9.40 18.71 25.61
C TRP A 200 9.91 18.96 24.20
N GLN A 201 10.67 20.04 24.07
CA GLN A 201 11.23 20.49 22.80
C GLN A 201 12.70 20.88 22.98
N GLY A 202 13.44 20.85 21.89
CA GLY A 202 14.83 21.25 21.84
C GLY A 202 15.13 22.14 20.63
N LYS A 203 16.43 22.27 20.32
CA LYS A 203 16.94 23.06 19.19
C LYS A 203 17.48 22.17 18.05
N ALA A 204 17.22 20.87 18.10
CA ALA A 204 17.77 19.94 17.13
C ALA A 204 16.95 19.97 15.84
N GLY A 205 17.66 20.16 14.72
CA GLY A 205 17.12 20.18 13.37
C GLY A 205 16.17 21.35 13.09
N PRO A 206 15.93 21.61 11.80
CA PRO A 206 14.59 21.90 11.32
C PRO A 206 14.07 20.65 10.61
N TRP A 207 13.21 19.87 11.29
CA TRP A 207 12.59 18.68 10.68
C TRP A 207 11.10 18.96 10.48
N PRO A 208 10.69 19.38 9.28
CA PRO A 208 9.31 19.66 9.03
C PRO A 208 8.48 18.37 9.07
N PHE A 209 7.35 18.43 9.77
CA PHE A 209 6.32 17.40 9.74
C PHE A 209 4.98 18.07 9.43
N ASN A 210 4.30 17.65 8.37
CA ASN A 210 3.09 18.29 7.85
C ASN A 210 3.24 19.81 7.64
N GLY A 211 4.37 20.24 7.07
CA GLY A 211 4.63 21.66 6.76
C GLY A 211 4.92 22.55 7.97
N LYS A 212 5.00 22.00 9.18
CA LYS A 212 5.39 22.72 10.40
C LYS A 212 6.73 22.21 10.92
N ASP A 213 7.59 23.13 11.33
CA ASP A 213 8.82 22.80 12.04
C ASP A 213 8.55 22.62 13.54
N TYR A 214 9.13 21.57 14.11
CA TYR A 214 8.98 21.24 15.53
C TYR A 214 10.37 21.29 16.18
N GLY A 215 10.47 21.91 17.35
CA GLY A 215 11.72 21.92 18.11
C GLY A 215 11.98 20.55 18.69
N PHE A 216 12.77 19.70 18.03
CA PHE A 216 13.08 18.39 18.58
C PHE A 216 14.22 18.47 19.60
N GLN A 217 14.14 17.62 20.63
CA GLN A 217 15.21 17.37 21.58
C GLN A 217 16.02 16.16 21.14
N GLU A 218 17.35 16.31 21.04
CA GLU A 218 18.23 15.17 20.82
C GLU A 218 18.28 14.27 22.06
N VAL A 219 18.09 12.98 21.85
CA VAL A 219 18.14 11.93 22.87
C VAL A 219 19.19 10.91 22.45
N ARG A 220 20.19 10.71 23.31
CA ARG A 220 21.24 9.70 23.12
C ARG A 220 20.98 8.50 24.00
N MET A 221 20.78 7.34 23.39
CA MET A 221 20.65 6.07 24.08
C MET A 221 22.02 5.65 24.63
N PRO A 222 22.12 5.18 25.89
CA PRO A 222 23.36 4.65 26.44
C PRO A 222 23.95 3.52 25.58
N PRO A 223 25.28 3.34 25.50
CA PRO A 223 25.91 2.22 24.78
C PRO A 223 25.45 0.84 25.27
N SER A 224 25.07 0.75 26.55
CA SER A 224 24.53 -0.47 27.18
C SER A 224 23.07 -0.78 26.80
N THR A 225 22.41 0.08 26.01
CA THR A 225 21.04 -0.18 25.54
C THR A 225 21.02 -1.44 24.69
N GLY A 226 20.21 -2.42 25.12
CA GLY A 226 19.98 -3.69 24.42
C GLY A 226 18.94 -3.54 23.31
N SER A 227 18.04 -4.53 23.18
CA SER A 227 17.05 -4.59 22.09
C SER A 227 15.87 -3.62 22.23
N SER A 228 15.78 -2.86 23.33
CA SER A 228 14.71 -1.89 23.58
C SER A 228 15.22 -0.70 24.37
N TYR A 229 14.66 0.48 24.09
CA TYR A 229 14.90 1.72 24.83
C TYR A 229 13.57 2.42 25.12
N VAL A 230 13.39 2.95 26.32
CA VAL A 230 12.20 3.69 26.73
C VAL A 230 12.57 5.13 27.06
N TYR A 231 12.19 6.07 26.21
CA TYR A 231 12.27 7.49 26.54
C TYR A 231 11.09 7.86 27.43
N THR A 232 11.35 8.51 28.57
CA THR A 232 10.31 8.84 29.54
C THR A 232 10.11 10.35 29.63
N PHE A 233 8.91 10.82 29.29
CA PHE A 233 8.48 12.19 29.55
C PHE A 233 8.18 12.34 31.04
N GLN A 234 8.85 13.31 31.68
CA GLN A 234 8.69 13.63 33.10
C GLN A 234 7.97 14.96 33.29
N CYS A 235 7.17 15.00 34.34
CA CYS A 235 6.23 16.03 34.77
C CYS A 235 6.30 16.11 36.30
#